data_AF-A0A4R1QGB8-F1
#
_entry.id   AF-A0A4R1QGB8-F1
#
_cell.length_a   1.000
_cell.length_b   1.000
_cell.length_c   1.000
_cell.angle_alpha   90.00
_cell.angle_beta   90.00
_cell.angle_gamma   90.00
#
_symmetry.space_group_name_H-M   'P 1'
#
loop_
_entity.id
_entity.type
_entity.pdbx_description
1 polymer ?
#
loop_
_entity_poly.entity_id
_entity_poly.type
_entity_poly.pdbx_seq_one_letter_code
_entity_poly.pdbx_strand_id
1 'polypeptide(L)' 'MNLSFDLIEDKIEFFEADDLATLEKKINEQIEHNKAILLEVHHVSHQMHVAENGQRFYSAVVHFKAKKR' A
#
# COMPACT_ATOMS: atom_id res chain seq x y z
N MET A 1 17.74 22.83 20.03
CA MET A 1 17.44 22.12 18.77
C MET A 1 15.95 21.85 18.74
N ASN A 2 15.21 22.48 17.85
CA ASN A 2 13.81 22.14 17.61
C ASN A 2 13.81 21.01 16.57
N LEU A 3 13.60 19.76 17.00
CA LEU A 3 13.28 18.68 16.06
C LEU A 3 11.83 18.89 15.63
N SER A 4 11.62 19.55 14.48
CA SER A 4 10.36 19.47 13.75
C SER A 4 10.36 18.15 12.98
N PHE A 5 9.67 17.15 13.52
CA PHE A 5 9.31 15.97 12.74
C PHE A 5 8.05 16.33 11.94
N ASP A 6 8.22 16.68 10.68
CA ASP A 6 7.09 16.72 9.75
C ASP A 6 6.61 15.28 9.56
N LEU A 7 5.51 14.95 10.22
CA LEU A 7 4.92 13.63 10.15
C LEU A 7 4.32 13.44 8.75
N ILE A 8 4.54 12.28 8.14
CA ILE A 8 3.85 11.95 6.89
C ILE A 8 2.37 11.79 7.23
N GLU A 9 1.51 12.61 6.63
CA GLU A 9 0.07 12.54 6.85
C GLU A 9 -0.62 11.59 5.89
N ASP A 10 -0.22 11.61 4.61
CA ASP A 10 -0.78 10.80 3.53
C ASP A 10 0.35 10.14 2.73
N LYS A 11 0.15 8.89 2.38
CA LYS A 11 1.05 8.13 1.50
C LYS A 11 0.21 7.23 0.60
N ILE A 12 0.38 7.35 -0.71
CA ILE A 12 -0.24 6.47 -1.71
C ILE A 12 0.83 5.53 -2.25
N GLU A 13 0.55 4.23 -2.25
CA GLU A 13 1.44 3.21 -2.84
C GLU A 13 0.68 2.30 -3.79
N PHE A 14 1.32 1.98 -4.90
CA PHE A 14 0.81 1.08 -5.93
C PHE A 14 1.53 -0.26 -5.82
N PHE A 15 0.75 -1.33 -5.85
CA PHE A 15 1.26 -2.70 -5.80
C PHE A 15 0.74 -3.46 -7.01
N GLU A 16 1.56 -4.38 -7.50
CA GLU A 16 1.18 -5.29 -8.57
C GLU A 16 1.80 -6.67 -8.38
N ALA A 17 1.12 -7.70 -8.88
CA ALA A 17 1.63 -9.06 -8.96
C ALA A 17 0.85 -9.90 -9.98
N ASP A 18 1.44 -11.04 -10.38
CA ASP A 18 0.80 -12.03 -11.26
C ASP A 18 -0.26 -12.88 -10.54
N ASP A 19 -0.29 -12.84 -9.20
CA ASP A 19 -1.26 -13.55 -8.38
C ASP A 19 -1.64 -12.76 -7.11
N LEU A 20 -2.82 -13.07 -6.56
CA LEU A 20 -3.36 -12.36 -5.39
C LEU A 20 -2.54 -12.60 -4.12
N ALA A 21 -1.94 -13.78 -3.94
CA ALA A 21 -1.20 -14.10 -2.72
C ALA A 21 0.10 -13.29 -2.64
N THR A 22 0.77 -13.14 -3.78
CA THR A 22 1.95 -12.28 -3.92
C THR A 22 1.59 -10.81 -3.73
N LEU A 23 0.46 -10.35 -4.29
CA LEU A 23 -0.03 -8.98 -4.10
C LEU A 23 -0.30 -8.70 -2.61
N GLU A 24 -1.03 -9.59 -1.95
CA GLU A 24 -1.36 -9.49 -0.52
C GLU A 24 -0.10 -9.47 0.34
N LYS A 25 0.87 -10.35 0.07
CA LYS A 25 2.14 -10.38 0.79
C LYS A 25 2.88 -9.03 0.71
N LYS A 26 2.99 -8.45 -0.49
CA LYS A 26 3.65 -7.13 -0.68
C LYS A 26 2.96 -6.02 0.10
N ILE A 27 1.63 -6.00 0.10
CA ILE A 27 0.83 -5.01 0.83
C ILE A 27 1.05 -5.17 2.34
N ASN A 28 1.02 -6.41 2.86
CA ASN A 28 1.21 -6.71 4.28
C ASN A 28 2.63 -6.34 4.77
N GLU A 29 3.66 -6.64 3.99
CA GLU A 29 5.03 -6.22 4.30
C GLU A 29 5.14 -4.69 4.40
N GLN A 30 4.50 -3.96 3.49
CA GLN A 30 4.50 -2.51 3.52
C GLN A 30 3.67 -1.93 4.68
N ILE A 31 2.59 -2.59 5.09
CA ILE A 31 1.84 -2.25 6.30
C ILE A 31 2.75 -2.32 7.53
N GLU A 32 3.54 -3.39 7.69
CA GLU A 32 4.47 -3.51 8.83
C GLU A 32 5.55 -2.41 8.83
N HIS A 33 6.10 -2.06 7.67
CA HIS A 33 7.02 -0.92 7.56
C HIS A 33 6.36 0.41 7.92
N ASN A 34 5.12 0.63 7.45
CA ASN A 34 4.39 1.88 7.65
C ASN A 34 3.97 2.08 9.13
N LYS A 35 3.79 1.01 9.91
CA LYS A 35 3.59 1.10 11.37
C LYS A 35 4.75 1.79 12.09
N ALA A 36 5.98 1.57 11.64
CA ALA A 36 7.18 2.18 12.24
C ALA A 36 7.20 3.70 12.10
N ILE A 37 6.46 4.24 11.13
CA ILE A 37 6.31 5.68 10.86
C ILE A 37 4.89 6.19 11.17
N LEU A 38 4.15 5.48 12.02
CA LEU A 38 2.82 5.87 12.52
C LEU A 38 1.75 6.04 11.42
N LEU A 39 1.90 5.33 10.31
CA LEU A 39 0.88 5.25 9.26
C LEU A 39 0.00 4.00 9.44
N GLU A 40 -1.27 4.11 9.07
CA GLU A 40 -2.26 3.04 9.03
C GLU A 40 -2.95 3.00 7.66
N VAL A 41 -3.57 1.86 7.31
CA VAL A 41 -4.34 1.76 6.06
C VAL A 41 -5.62 2.59 6.18
N HIS A 42 -5.76 3.58 5.30
CA HIS A 42 -7.01 4.32 5.15
C HIS A 42 -7.98 3.61 4.20
N HIS A 43 -7.48 3.19 3.04
CA HIS A 43 -8.29 2.64 1.96
C HIS A 43 -7.43 1.77 1.03
N VAL A 44 -8.04 0.74 0.45
CA VAL A 44 -7.43 -0.13 -0.56
C VAL A 44 -8.39 -0.27 -1.73
N SER A 45 -7.92 0.05 -2.94
CA SER A 45 -8.66 -0.20 -4.19
C SER A 45 -7.93 -1.26 -5.01
N HIS A 46 -8.66 -2.24 -5.52
CA HIS A 46 -8.11 -3.32 -6.34
C HIS A 46 -8.54 -3.19 -7.80
N GLN A 47 -7.63 -3.52 -8.71
CA GLN A 47 -7.93 -3.66 -10.12
C GLN A 47 -7.28 -4.94 -10.66
N MET A 48 -8.02 -5.67 -11.49
CA MET A 48 -7.50 -6.83 -12.19
C MET A 48 -7.70 -6.64 -13.68
N HIS A 49 -6.65 -6.94 -14.45
CA HIS A 49 -6.67 -6.93 -15.91
C HIS A 49 -6.20 -8.28 -16.44
N VAL A 50 -6.83 -8.75 -17.52
CA VAL A 50 -6.39 -9.92 -18.26
C VAL A 50 -5.83 -9.42 -19.58
N ALA A 51 -4.54 -9.62 -19.80
CA ALA A 51 -3.88 -9.25 -21.05
C ALA A 51 -4.34 -10.17 -22.20
N GLU A 52 -4.07 -9.76 -23.44
CA GLU A 52 -4.48 -10.47 -24.65
C GLU A 52 -3.96 -11.91 -24.71
N ASN A 53 -2.81 -12.19 -24.08
CA ASN A 53 -2.22 -13.52 -23.97
C ASN A 53 -2.83 -14.39 -22.85
N GLY A 54 -3.84 -13.90 -22.14
CA GLY A 54 -4.49 -14.58 -21.01
C GLY A 54 -3.79 -14.42 -19.66
N GLN A 55 -2.66 -13.69 -19.59
CA GLN A 55 -1.98 -13.40 -18.32
C GLN A 55 -2.83 -12.47 -17.46
N ARG A 56 -2.95 -12.81 -16.17
CA ARG A 56 -3.67 -12.00 -15.19
C ARG A 56 -2.70 -11.07 -14.48
N PHE A 57 -3.06 -9.80 -14.41
CA PHE A 57 -2.35 -8.80 -13.64
C PHE A 57 -3.26 -8.31 -12.53
N TYR A 58 -2.80 -8.44 -11.30
CA TYR A 58 -3.47 -7.93 -10.12
C TYR A 58 -2.74 -6.69 -9.66
N SER A 59 -3.50 -5.63 -9.37
CA SER A 59 -2.96 -4.37 -8.88
C SER A 59 -3.81 -3.82 -7.74
N ALA A 60 -3.19 -3.07 -6.85
CA ALA A 60 -3.87 -2.36 -5.80
C ALA A 60 -3.25 -0.98 -5.56
N VAL A 61 -4.10 -0.02 -5.25
CA VAL A 61 -3.71 1.28 -4.71
C VAL A 61 -4.04 1.29 -3.23
N VAL A 62 -3.03 1.46 -2.39
CA VAL A 62 -3.20 1.57 -0.94
C VAL A 62 -2.96 3.00 -0.52
N HIS A 63 -3.97 3.60 0.10
CA HIS A 63 -3.86 4.87 0.78
C HIS A 63 -3.54 4.61 2.25
N PHE A 64 -2.34 4.98 2.67
CA PHE A 64 -1.94 5.05 4.06
C PHE A 64 -2.09 6.47 4.59
N LYS A 65 -2.53 6.58 5.84
CA LYS A 65 -2.72 7.86 6.53
C LYS A 65 -2.06 7.84 7.90
N ALA A 66 -1.72 9.01 8.43
CA ALA A 66 -1.30 9.12 9.82
C ALA A 66 -2.38 8.55 10.74
N LYS A 67 -1.94 7.71 11.68
CA LYS A 67 -2.81 7.13 12.71
C LYS A 67 -3.37 8.26 13.56
N LYS A 68 -4.69 8.44 13.52
CA LYS A 68 -5.36 9.40 14.41
C LYS A 68 -5.38 8.80 15.82
N ARG A 69 -4.96 9.59 16.81
CA ARG A 69 -5.01 9.22 18.23
C ARG A 69 -6.45 9.12 18.73
#